data_AF-A0A817FA32-F1
#
_entry.id   AF-A0A817FA32-F1
#
_cell.length_a   1.000
_cell.length_b   1.000
_cell.length_c   1.000
_cell.angle_alpha   90.00
_cell.angle_beta   90.00
_cell.angle_gamma   90.00
#
_symmetry.space_group_name_H-M   'P 1'
#
loop_
_entity.id
_entity.type
_entity.pdbx_description
1 polymer ?
#
loop_
_entity_poly.entity_id
_entity_poly.type
_entity_poly.pdbx_seq_one_letter_code
_entity_poly.pdbx_strand_id
1 'polypeptide(L)'
;MTLARSPSMTTEEFNELQRNTNQLISVNTFLSTSTDREADSIFSGEGSPYPGLISAVFEILADSNCDIALLPPFADISNLSYMKDENEILLSMGTVMQVVLVKKIIIKRPEQFIYECVDMIIVL
;
A
#
# COMPACT_ATOMS: atom_id res chain seq x y z
N MET A 1 2.90 8.00 -11.25
CA MET A 1 3.78 6.90 -10.81
C MET A 1 2.97 5.93 -9.96
N THR A 2 3.33 4.65 -9.95
CA THR A 2 2.67 3.62 -9.11
C THR A 2 3.59 3.28 -7.93
N LEU A 3 3.03 3.25 -6.73
CA LEU A 3 3.72 2.97 -5.48
C LEU A 3 3.10 1.73 -4.81
N ALA A 4 3.92 0.90 -4.18
CA ALA A 4 3.52 -0.30 -3.47
C ALA A 4 3.73 -0.13 -1.95
N ARG A 5 2.82 -0.71 -1.16
CA ARG A 5 2.93 -0.85 0.29
C ARG A 5 2.29 -2.15 0.74
N SER A 6 2.98 -2.91 1.57
CA SER A 6 2.48 -4.19 2.11
C SER A 6 2.14 -4.13 3.60
N PRO A 7 0.95 -3.63 4.00
CA PRO A 7 0.56 -3.62 5.40
C PRO A 7 0.05 -4.99 5.89
N SER A 8 0.21 -5.24 7.18
CA SER A 8 -0.60 -6.23 7.91
C SER A 8 -1.81 -5.52 8.50
N MET A 9 -3.01 -6.11 8.36
CA MET A 9 -4.26 -5.54 8.86
C MET A 9 -5.22 -6.61 9.35
N THR A 10 -6.18 -6.24 10.16
CA THR A 10 -7.27 -7.12 10.61
C THR A 10 -8.27 -7.40 9.49
N THR A 11 -9.09 -8.43 9.68
CA THR A 11 -10.20 -8.73 8.74
C THR A 11 -11.27 -7.61 8.81
N GLU A 12 -11.43 -6.99 9.97
CA GLU A 12 -12.34 -5.87 10.21
C GLU A 12 -11.94 -4.63 9.41
N GLU A 13 -10.67 -4.23 9.47
CA GLU A 13 -10.10 -3.11 8.69
C GLU A 13 -10.22 -3.37 7.19
N PHE A 14 -9.95 -4.60 6.73
CA PHE A 14 -10.15 -4.98 5.34
C PHE A 14 -11.61 -4.81 4.90
N ASN A 15 -12.56 -5.32 5.69
CA ASN A 15 -13.98 -5.20 5.39
C ASN A 15 -14.44 -3.74 5.39
N GLU A 16 -13.83 -2.88 6.23
CA GLU A 16 -14.08 -1.45 6.23
C GLU A 16 -13.60 -0.78 4.94
N LEU A 17 -12.39 -1.10 4.49
CA LEU A 17 -11.87 -0.63 3.21
C LEU A 17 -12.77 -1.08 2.04
N GLN A 18 -13.23 -2.33 2.06
CA GLN A 18 -14.12 -2.86 1.03
C GLN A 18 -15.45 -2.09 0.98
N ARG A 19 -16.06 -1.80 2.15
CA ARG A 19 -17.30 -1.00 2.24
C ARG A 19 -17.10 0.45 1.80
N ASN A 20 -15.89 0.98 1.96
CA ASN A 20 -15.53 2.35 1.59
C ASN A 20 -14.96 2.48 0.17
N THR A 21 -15.22 1.52 -0.72
CA THR A 21 -14.89 1.67 -2.15
C THR A 21 -15.56 2.92 -2.72
N ASN A 22 -14.80 3.69 -3.50
CA ASN A 22 -15.07 5.03 -4.02
C ASN A 22 -15.11 6.17 -2.98
N GLN A 23 -14.83 5.89 -1.70
CA GLN A 23 -14.71 6.91 -0.66
C GLN A 23 -13.26 7.35 -0.47
N LEU A 24 -13.07 8.43 0.30
CA LEU A 24 -11.76 8.95 0.68
C LEU A 24 -11.33 8.36 2.03
N ILE A 25 -10.04 8.02 2.12
CA ILE A 25 -9.35 7.67 3.35
C ILE A 25 -8.16 8.62 3.55
N SER A 26 -7.72 8.76 4.80
CA SER A 26 -6.53 9.54 5.13
C SER A 26 -5.63 8.74 6.05
N VAL A 27 -4.32 8.89 5.90
CA VAL A 27 -3.33 8.33 6.84
C VAL A 27 -2.94 9.35 7.89
N ASN A 28 -2.86 8.92 9.15
CA ASN A 28 -2.45 9.76 10.27
C ASN A 28 -0.95 9.66 10.60
N THR A 29 -0.20 8.84 9.85
CA THR A 29 1.26 8.68 9.95
C THR A 29 1.91 8.94 8.59
N PHE A 30 3.23 9.08 8.57
CA PHE A 30 3.96 8.97 7.32
C PHE A 30 3.72 7.56 6.75
N LEU A 31 3.54 7.49 5.43
CA LEU A 31 3.32 6.22 4.74
C LEU A 31 4.51 5.97 3.82
N SER A 32 5.40 5.08 4.27
CA SER A 32 6.54 4.60 3.48
C SER A 32 6.04 3.69 2.36
N THR A 33 6.46 3.92 1.13
CA THR A 33 6.04 3.15 -0.04
C THR A 33 7.24 2.91 -0.95
N SER A 34 7.15 1.92 -1.84
CA SER A 34 8.21 1.61 -2.81
C SER A 34 7.71 1.83 -4.23
N THR A 35 8.58 2.28 -5.15
CA THR A 35 8.30 2.18 -6.59
C THR A 35 8.58 0.78 -7.16
N ASP A 36 9.23 -0.10 -6.39
CA ASP A 36 9.49 -1.49 -6.71
C ASP A 36 8.48 -2.41 -6.00
N ARG A 37 7.48 -2.86 -6.77
CA ARG A 37 6.44 -3.77 -6.26
C ARG A 37 7.02 -5.09 -5.77
N GLU A 38 8.09 -5.60 -6.38
CA GLU A 38 8.66 -6.88 -5.96
C GLU A 38 9.37 -6.75 -4.62
N ALA A 39 10.16 -5.69 -4.44
CA ALA A 39 10.83 -5.38 -3.18
C ALA A 39 9.82 -5.25 -2.01
N ASP A 40 8.68 -4.58 -2.23
CA ASP A 40 7.64 -4.46 -1.20
C ASP A 40 6.85 -5.77 -0.98
N SER A 41 6.60 -6.55 -2.04
CA SER A 41 5.85 -7.81 -1.95
C SER A 41 6.53 -8.90 -1.12
N ILE A 42 7.85 -8.79 -0.90
CA ILE A 42 8.60 -9.68 0.01
C ILE A 42 8.01 -9.60 1.43
N PHE A 43 7.54 -8.42 1.86
CA PHE A 43 6.95 -8.23 3.18
C PHE A 43 5.54 -8.80 3.33
N SER A 44 4.81 -9.00 2.22
CA SER A 44 3.47 -9.59 2.21
C SER A 44 3.45 -11.09 1.86
N GLY A 45 4.54 -11.60 1.27
CA GLY A 45 4.63 -12.94 0.69
C GLY A 45 4.68 -14.13 1.66
N GLU A 46 4.87 -13.91 2.97
CA GLU A 46 4.83 -14.99 3.99
C GLU A 46 3.48 -15.08 4.73
N GLY A 47 2.57 -14.15 4.46
CA GLY A 47 1.39 -13.90 5.30
C GLY A 47 1.74 -13.10 6.54
N SER A 48 0.73 -12.71 7.31
CA SER A 48 1.00 -12.10 8.61
C SER A 48 1.54 -13.17 9.57
N PRO A 49 2.71 -12.94 10.21
CA PRO A 49 3.19 -13.81 11.27
C PRO A 49 2.30 -13.74 12.53
N TYR A 50 1.38 -12.78 12.58
CA TYR A 50 0.48 -12.55 13.70
C TYR A 50 -0.91 -13.17 13.44
N PRO A 51 -1.39 -14.04 14.36
CA PRO A 51 -2.74 -14.59 14.29
C PRO A 51 -3.81 -13.49 14.23
N GLY A 52 -4.78 -13.63 13.33
CA GLY A 52 -5.90 -12.69 13.18
C GLY A 52 -5.62 -11.49 12.26
N LEU A 53 -4.41 -11.35 11.74
CA LEU A 53 -4.10 -10.37 10.70
C LEU A 53 -4.00 -11.05 9.33
N ILE A 54 -4.39 -10.32 8.30
CA ILE A 54 -4.18 -10.64 6.90
C ILE A 54 -3.05 -9.76 6.33
N SER A 55 -2.41 -10.25 5.29
CA SER A 55 -1.46 -9.46 4.51
C SER A 55 -2.17 -8.84 3.31
N ALA A 56 -1.98 -7.55 3.08
CA ALA A 56 -2.54 -6.81 1.96
C ALA A 56 -1.43 -6.15 1.13
N VAL A 57 -1.75 -5.76 -0.10
CA VAL A 57 -0.89 -4.92 -0.94
C VAL A 57 -1.70 -3.68 -1.33
N PHE A 58 -1.12 -2.51 -1.15
CA PHE A 58 -1.70 -1.25 -1.59
C PHE A 58 -0.94 -0.80 -2.84
N GLU A 59 -1.66 -0.46 -3.89
CA GLU A 59 -1.12 0.04 -5.16
C GLU A 59 -1.53 1.50 -5.36
N ILE A 60 -0.70 2.44 -4.94
CA ILE A 60 -1.05 3.85 -4.94
C ILE A 60 -0.62 4.48 -6.25
N LEU A 61 -1.57 5.00 -7.02
CA LEU A 61 -1.33 5.79 -8.21
C LEU A 61 -1.17 7.27 -7.83
N ALA A 62 0.08 7.71 -7.72
CA ALA A 62 0.39 9.12 -7.57
C ALA A 62 0.42 9.80 -8.95
N ASP A 63 -0.62 10.57 -9.29
CA ASP A 63 -0.64 11.34 -10.53
C ASP A 63 0.20 12.61 -10.41
N SER A 64 1.34 12.62 -11.09
CA SER A 64 2.25 13.77 -11.15
C SER A 64 1.75 14.90 -12.05
N ASN A 65 0.65 14.70 -12.78
CA ASN A 65 0.06 15.69 -13.69
C ASN A 65 -1.10 16.47 -13.06
N CYS A 66 -1.53 16.10 -11.85
CA CYS A 66 -2.54 16.84 -11.10
C CYS A 66 -1.92 18.13 -10.54
N ASP A 67 -2.71 19.20 -10.32
CA ASP A 67 -2.27 20.56 -9.89
C ASP A 67 -1.49 20.61 -8.54
N ILE A 68 -1.20 19.45 -7.96
CA ILE A 68 -0.31 19.15 -6.83
C ILE A 68 1.17 19.49 -7.15
N ALA A 69 1.49 19.85 -8.39
CA ALA A 69 2.85 20.13 -8.87
C ALA A 69 3.63 21.24 -8.12
N LEU A 70 2.97 22.07 -7.32
CA LEU A 70 3.64 23.09 -6.48
C LEU A 70 4.23 22.50 -5.18
N LEU A 71 3.57 21.51 -4.56
CA LEU A 71 4.01 20.85 -3.32
C LEU A 71 3.41 19.42 -3.25
N PRO A 72 4.09 18.40 -3.82
CA PRO A 72 3.62 17.03 -3.72
C PRO A 72 3.58 16.59 -2.24
N PRO A 73 2.54 15.86 -1.79
CA PRO A 73 2.46 15.34 -0.43
C PRO A 73 3.39 14.14 -0.23
N PHE A 74 4.40 13.95 -1.09
CA PHE A 74 5.35 12.85 -1.05
C PHE A 74 6.74 13.31 -1.49
N ALA A 75 7.77 12.58 -1.05
CA ALA A 75 9.14 12.80 -1.45
C ALA A 75 9.83 11.49 -1.79
N ASP A 76 10.67 11.50 -2.82
CA ASP A 76 11.63 10.42 -3.07
C ASP A 76 12.76 10.54 -2.05
N ILE A 77 12.88 9.53 -1.19
CA ILE A 77 13.93 9.45 -0.18
C ILE A 77 14.84 8.25 -0.39
N SER A 78 14.81 7.62 -1.56
CA SER A 78 15.67 6.46 -1.92
C SER A 78 17.15 6.70 -1.63
N ASN A 79 17.65 7.92 -1.92
CA ASN A 79 19.04 8.32 -1.69
C ASN A 79 19.38 8.66 -0.23
N LEU A 80 18.36 8.83 0.61
CA LEU A 80 18.48 9.15 2.04
C LEU A 80 18.14 7.95 2.94
N SER A 81 17.42 6.97 2.40
CA SER A 81 16.95 5.79 3.14
C SER A 81 18.14 4.91 3.53
N TYR A 82 18.00 4.27 4.69
CA TYR A 82 18.94 3.25 5.14
C TYR A 82 18.90 2.02 4.21
N MET A 83 17.71 1.71 3.69
CA MET A 83 17.47 0.60 2.76
C MET A 83 17.43 1.13 1.32
N LYS A 84 18.60 1.19 0.67
CA LYS A 84 18.73 1.80 -0.66
C LYS A 84 17.98 1.06 -1.77
N ASP A 85 17.77 -0.24 -1.59
CA ASP A 85 17.15 -1.10 -2.60
C ASP A 85 15.60 -1.03 -2.56
N GLU A 86 15.01 -0.33 -1.59
CA GLU A 86 13.55 -0.20 -1.47
C GLU A 86 12.97 0.86 -2.41
N ASN A 87 13.78 1.69 -3.08
CA ASN A 87 13.31 2.78 -3.94
C ASN A 87 12.17 3.59 -3.30
N GLU A 88 12.39 4.01 -2.05
CA GLU A 88 11.38 4.50 -1.13
C GLU A 88 10.84 5.88 -1.52
N ILE A 89 9.52 5.98 -1.64
CA ILE A 89 8.75 7.22 -1.72
C ILE A 89 7.96 7.37 -0.41
N LEU A 90 8.21 8.45 0.32
CA LEU A 90 7.57 8.71 1.61
C LEU A 90 6.41 9.70 1.44
N LEU A 91 5.19 9.26 1.77
CA LEU A 91 4.00 10.10 1.79
C LEU A 91 3.87 10.79 3.14
N SER A 92 3.47 12.06 3.11
CA SER A 92 3.28 12.92 4.27
C SER A 92 2.10 12.47 5.11
N MET A 93 2.17 12.75 6.41
CA MET A 93 1.03 12.61 7.31
C MET A 93 -0.16 13.44 6.79
N GLY A 94 -1.37 12.90 6.90
CA GLY A 94 -2.59 13.56 6.46
C GLY A 94 -2.87 13.44 4.96
N THR A 95 -2.06 12.69 4.21
CA THR A 95 -2.33 12.41 2.80
C THR A 95 -3.69 11.74 2.64
N VAL A 96 -4.54 12.33 1.78
CA VAL A 96 -5.88 11.86 1.47
C VAL A 96 -5.86 11.11 0.14
N MET A 97 -6.66 10.06 0.07
CA MET A 97 -6.51 8.98 -0.89
C MET A 97 -7.88 8.40 -1.21
N GLN A 98 -8.24 8.20 -2.49
CA GLN A 98 -9.50 7.53 -2.83
C GLN A 98 -9.33 6.02 -2.95
N VAL A 99 -10.18 5.23 -2.30
CA VAL A 99 -10.21 3.76 -2.48
C VAL A 99 -10.92 3.43 -3.78
N VAL A 100 -10.20 3.06 -4.84
CA VAL A 100 -10.84 2.76 -6.15
C VAL A 100 -11.33 1.31 -6.23
N LEU A 101 -10.59 0.38 -5.62
CA LEU A 101 -10.85 -1.05 -5.76
C LEU A 101 -10.34 -1.79 -4.53
N VAL A 102 -11.05 -2.81 -4.09
CA VAL A 102 -10.59 -3.75 -3.08
C VAL A 102 -10.92 -5.16 -3.57
N LYS A 103 -9.90 -6.01 -3.71
CA LYS A 103 -10.06 -7.39 -4.16
C LYS A 103 -9.40 -8.34 -3.17
N LYS A 104 -9.87 -9.57 -3.13
CA LYS A 104 -9.24 -10.66 -2.38
C LYS A 104 -8.65 -11.63 -3.39
N ILE A 105 -7.34 -11.79 -3.37
CA ILE A 105 -6.61 -12.67 -4.28
C ILE A 105 -6.12 -13.87 -3.48
N ILE A 106 -6.61 -15.05 -3.86
CA ILE A 106 -6.18 -16.32 -3.29
C ILE A 106 -4.93 -16.79 -4.02
N ILE A 107 -3.77 -16.61 -3.39
CA ILE A 107 -2.51 -17.17 -3.90
C ILE A 107 -2.35 -18.57 -3.33
N LYS A 108 -2.36 -19.59 -4.18
CA LYS A 108 -2.03 -20.97 -3.79
C LYS A 108 -0.53 -21.19 -4.00
N ARG A 109 0.23 -21.36 -2.91
CA ARG A 109 1.59 -21.90 -2.97
C ARG A 109 1.59 -23.38 -2.55
N PRO A 110 2.53 -24.19 -3.06
CA PRO A 110 2.53 -25.64 -2.84
C PRO A 110 2.61 -26.05 -1.36
N GLU A 111 3.15 -25.20 -0.47
CA GLU A 111 3.48 -25.57 0.91
C GLU A 111 2.90 -24.68 2.01
N GLN A 112 2.13 -23.63 1.70
CA GLN A 112 1.57 -22.74 2.74
C GLN A 112 0.29 -22.01 2.28
N PHE A 113 -0.51 -21.65 3.29
CA PHE A 113 -1.91 -21.25 3.28
C PHE A 113 -2.32 -20.19 2.24
N ILE A 114 -3.63 -20.17 1.96
CA ILE A 114 -4.33 -19.15 1.17
C ILE A 114 -4.07 -17.77 1.78
N TYR A 115 -3.42 -16.89 1.03
CA TYR A 115 -3.32 -15.47 1.39
C TYR A 115 -4.45 -14.67 0.74
N GLU A 116 -4.73 -13.49 1.28
CA GLU A 116 -5.72 -12.54 0.76
C GLU A 116 -5.01 -11.30 0.26
N CYS A 117 -4.33 -11.40 -0.89
CA CYS A 117 -3.69 -10.22 -1.44
C CYS A 117 -4.77 -9.24 -1.94
N VAL A 118 -4.60 -7.98 -1.57
CA VAL A 118 -5.47 -6.88 -1.97
C VAL A 118 -4.74 -6.11 -3.05
N ASP A 119 -5.42 -5.70 -4.12
CA ASP A 119 -4.92 -4.63 -4.97
C ASP A 119 -5.85 -3.44 -4.70
N MET A 120 -5.31 -2.39 -4.07
CA MET A 120 -6.03 -1.16 -3.85
C MET A 120 -5.43 -0.06 -4.69
N ILE A 121 -6.15 0.41 -5.71
CA ILE A 121 -5.75 1.59 -6.48
C ILE A 121 -6.16 2.81 -5.68
N ILE A 122 -5.18 3.64 -5.33
CA ILE A 122 -5.41 4.90 -4.64
C ILE A 122 -4.97 6.05 -5.52
N VAL A 123 -5.84 7.04 -5.75
CA VAL A 123 -5.48 8.27 -6.47
C VAL A 123 -5.32 9.42 -5.45
N LEU A 124 -4.20 10.15 -5.57
CA LEU A 124 -3.90 11.40 -4.85
C LEU A 124 -4.55 12.60 -5.52
#